data_AF-A0A7M2X6L0-F1
#
_entry.id   AF-A0A7M2X6L0-F1
#
_cell.length_a   1.000
_cell.length_b   1.000
_cell.length_c   1.000
_cell.angle_alpha   90.00
_cell.angle_beta   90.00
_cell.angle_gamma   90.00
#
_symmetry.space_group_name_H-M   'P 1'
#
loop_
_entity.id
_entity.type
_entity.pdbx_description
1 polymer ?
#
loop_
_entity_poly.entity_id
_entity_poly.type
_entity_poly.pdbx_seq_one_letter_code
_entity_poly.pdbx_strand_id
1 'polypeptide(L)'
;MSGPVPILKDEEREHPVPSLWRSKLRDIAEALKDGNFNLFRVADVAPQDDDAASAIARNIKHYGFTLTSLPDATWATSVCQWQLDYWEVLVDLFTVEEGCSDLVLHVHIFERSGGFDFKVHFVYVP
;
A
#
# COMPACT_ATOMS: atom_id res chain seq x y z
N MET A 1 -25.74 3.92 -1.15
CA MET A 1 -24.42 3.86 -0.49
C MET A 1 -24.04 2.39 -0.45
N SER A 2 -22.96 2.00 -1.12
CA SER A 2 -22.44 0.63 -0.97
C SER A 2 -21.89 0.47 0.45
N GLY A 3 -22.14 -0.68 1.06
CA GLY A 3 -21.62 -1.01 2.39
C GLY A 3 -20.08 -1.15 2.41
N PRO A 4 -19.49 -1.43 3.59
CA PRO A 4 -18.05 -1.65 3.68
C PRO A 4 -17.61 -2.83 2.81
N VAL A 5 -16.44 -2.70 2.17
CA VAL A 5 -15.83 -3.79 1.41
C VAL A 5 -15.26 -4.82 2.38
N PRO A 6 -15.71 -6.09 2.33
CA PRO A 6 -15.28 -7.13 3.26
C PRO A 6 -13.89 -7.65 2.92
N ILE A 7 -13.28 -8.35 3.87
CA ILE A 7 -12.05 -9.11 3.66
C ILE A 7 -12.44 -10.51 3.16
N LEU A 8 -11.85 -10.93 2.05
CA LEU A 8 -12.10 -12.23 1.43
C LEU A 8 -10.79 -13.01 1.29
N LYS A 9 -10.82 -14.32 1.58
CA LYS A 9 -9.72 -15.24 1.29
C LYS A 9 -10.03 -15.98 -0.01
N ASP A 10 -9.75 -15.33 -1.13
CA ASP A 10 -9.94 -15.85 -2.48
C ASP A 10 -8.61 -15.91 -3.22
N GLU A 11 -8.18 -17.13 -3.55
CA GLU A 11 -6.92 -17.42 -4.25
C GLU A 11 -7.05 -17.28 -5.77
N GLU A 12 -8.27 -17.23 -6.31
CA GLU A 12 -8.50 -17.28 -7.76
C GLU A 12 -8.67 -15.90 -8.38
N ARG A 13 -9.07 -14.89 -7.59
CA ARG A 13 -9.49 -13.58 -8.11
C ARG A 13 -8.99 -12.44 -7.25
N GLU A 14 -8.68 -11.35 -7.94
CA GLU A 14 -8.52 -10.04 -7.33
C GLU A 14 -9.87 -9.47 -6.88
N HIS A 15 -9.83 -8.78 -5.75
CA HIS A 15 -10.98 -8.10 -5.13
C HIS A 15 -10.62 -6.66 -4.79
N PRO A 16 -11.61 -5.77 -4.64
CA PRO A 16 -11.37 -4.42 -4.15
C PRO A 16 -10.75 -4.43 -2.75
N VAL A 17 -9.86 -3.47 -2.46
CA VAL A 17 -9.22 -3.38 -1.14
C VAL A 17 -10.27 -3.20 -0.02
N PRO A 18 -10.28 -4.09 0.99
CA PRO A 18 -11.18 -4.04 2.14
C PRO A 18 -11.14 -2.70 2.88
N SER A 19 -12.32 -2.22 3.29
CA SER A 19 -12.46 -0.90 3.92
C SER A 19 -11.65 -0.78 5.22
N LEU A 20 -11.45 -1.89 5.93
CA LEU A 20 -10.72 -1.93 7.20
C LEU A 20 -9.23 -1.56 7.07
N TRP A 21 -8.61 -1.83 5.91
CA TRP A 21 -7.18 -1.62 5.71
C TRP A 21 -6.83 -0.23 5.17
N ARG A 22 -7.82 0.48 4.61
CA ARG A 22 -7.61 1.72 3.87
C ARG A 22 -6.95 2.83 4.68
N SER A 23 -7.31 2.98 5.96
CA SER A 23 -6.67 3.96 6.85
C SER A 23 -5.19 3.64 7.04
N LYS A 24 -4.83 2.37 7.24
CA LYS A 24 -3.44 1.96 7.44
C LYS A 24 -2.61 2.10 6.17
N LEU A 25 -3.18 1.78 5.01
CA LEU A 25 -2.54 1.99 3.71
C LEU A 25 -2.33 3.49 3.42
N ARG A 26 -3.26 4.36 3.87
CA ARG A 26 -3.05 5.82 3.87
C ARG A 26 -1.86 6.20 4.76
N ASP A 27 -1.78 5.71 6.00
CA ASP A 27 -0.66 6.01 6.90
C ASP A 27 0.70 5.63 6.27
N ILE A 28 0.76 4.50 5.57
CA ILE A 28 1.98 4.06 4.86
C ILE A 28 2.32 5.05 3.74
N ALA A 29 1.35 5.43 2.90
CA ALA A 29 1.58 6.40 1.83
C ALA A 29 2.01 7.78 2.37
N GLU A 30 1.45 8.22 3.49
CA GLU A 30 1.89 9.45 4.19
C GLU A 30 3.35 9.34 4.65
N ALA A 31 3.74 8.22 5.26
CA ALA A 31 5.12 8.00 5.68
C ALA A 31 6.09 8.04 4.50
N LEU A 32 5.76 7.41 3.37
CA LEU A 32 6.58 7.45 2.15
C LEU A 32 6.67 8.85 1.56
N LYS A 33 5.55 9.58 1.53
CA LYS A 33 5.49 10.98 1.09
C LYS A 33 6.43 11.87 1.93
N ASP A 34 6.46 11.65 3.24
CA ASP A 34 7.30 12.41 4.18
C ASP A 34 8.76 11.92 4.23
N GLY A 35 9.13 10.94 3.39
CA GLY A 35 10.48 10.40 3.29
C GLY A 35 10.86 9.37 4.36
N ASN A 36 9.89 8.91 5.17
CA ASN A 36 10.07 7.80 6.11
C ASN A 36 9.98 6.44 5.39
N PHE A 37 10.95 6.18 4.50
CA PHE A 37 10.99 4.94 3.71
C PHE A 37 11.26 3.68 4.55
N ASN A 38 11.88 3.83 5.71
CA ASN A 38 12.09 2.74 6.65
C ASN A 38 10.80 2.38 7.43
N LEU A 39 9.73 3.16 7.26
CA LEU A 39 8.43 3.01 7.94
C LEU A 39 8.57 2.93 9.46
N PHE A 40 9.58 3.61 10.00
CA PHE A 40 9.85 3.57 11.42
C PHE A 40 8.70 4.25 12.18
N ARG A 41 8.23 3.60 13.25
CA ARG A 41 7.12 4.06 14.11
C ARG A 41 5.76 4.17 13.41
N VAL A 42 5.57 3.55 12.26
CA VAL A 42 4.23 3.37 11.69
C VAL A 42 3.59 2.15 12.36
N ALA A 43 2.57 2.36 13.19
CA ALA A 43 1.95 1.29 13.97
C ALA A 43 1.37 0.18 13.09
N ASP A 44 1.58 -1.08 13.50
CA ASP A 44 1.14 -2.30 12.79
C ASP A 44 1.77 -2.50 11.40
N VAL A 45 2.81 -1.73 11.09
CA VAL A 45 3.61 -1.86 9.86
C VAL A 45 5.00 -2.35 10.23
N ALA A 46 5.46 -3.40 9.55
CA ALA A 46 6.81 -3.90 9.71
C ALA A 46 7.82 -2.84 9.22
N PRO A 47 8.82 -2.45 10.04
CA PRO A 47 9.87 -1.56 9.58
C PRO A 47 10.70 -2.23 8.48
N GLN A 48 11.28 -1.41 7.61
CA GLN A 48 12.21 -1.86 6.58
C GLN A 48 13.66 -1.62 6.99
N ASP A 49 14.56 -2.46 6.48
CA ASP A 49 15.99 -2.21 6.54
C ASP A 49 16.40 -1.09 5.57
N ASP A 50 17.64 -0.62 5.72
CA ASP A 50 18.16 0.51 4.96
C ASP A 50 18.26 0.22 3.46
N ASP A 51 18.49 -1.04 3.07
CA ASP A 51 18.61 -1.44 1.68
C ASP A 51 17.24 -1.39 0.97
N ALA A 52 16.20 -1.95 1.60
CA ALA A 52 14.83 -1.89 1.11
C ALA A 52 14.30 -0.46 1.06
N ALA A 53 14.51 0.32 2.13
CA ALA A 53 14.13 1.73 2.18
C ALA A 53 14.81 2.55 1.09
N SER A 54 16.12 2.33 0.88
CA SER A 54 16.88 2.98 -0.18
C SER A 54 16.38 2.59 -1.57
N ALA A 55 15.93 1.35 -1.77
CA ALA A 55 15.37 0.91 -3.05
C ALA A 55 14.05 1.62 -3.36
N ILE A 56 13.13 1.70 -2.38
CA ILE A 56 11.88 2.44 -2.53
C ILE A 56 12.13 3.92 -2.82
N ALA A 57 13.01 4.54 -2.04
CA ALA A 57 13.38 5.95 -2.23
C ALA A 57 13.93 6.22 -3.63
N ARG A 58 14.80 5.34 -4.14
CA ARG A 58 15.31 5.44 -5.51
C ARG A 58 14.20 5.32 -6.53
N ASN A 59 13.29 4.36 -6.40
CA ASN A 59 12.21 4.15 -7.37
C ASN A 59 11.28 5.37 -7.46
N ILE A 60 10.85 5.90 -6.31
CA ILE A 60 10.03 7.12 -6.25
C ILE A 60 10.78 8.30 -6.87
N LYS A 61 12.08 8.45 -6.54
CA LYS A 61 12.91 9.51 -7.14
C LYS A 61 13.10 9.36 -8.65
N HIS A 62 13.26 8.13 -9.13
CA HIS A 62 13.42 7.83 -10.55
C HIS A 62 12.14 8.07 -11.35
N TYR A 63 10.97 7.84 -10.73
CA TYR A 63 9.69 8.21 -11.31
C TYR A 63 9.60 9.72 -11.55
N GLY A 64 10.14 10.52 -10.62
CA GLY A 64 10.42 11.94 -10.82
C GLY A 64 9.30 12.89 -10.44
N PHE A 65 8.16 12.38 -9.96
CA PHE A 65 7.02 13.16 -9.47
C PHE A 65 6.87 13.07 -7.94
N THR A 66 6.13 14.02 -7.39
CA THR A 66 5.98 14.20 -5.94
C THR A 66 4.77 13.44 -5.46
N LEU A 67 4.97 12.45 -4.57
CA LEU A 67 3.85 11.73 -3.94
C LEU A 67 2.93 12.71 -3.19
N THR A 68 1.62 12.44 -3.23
CA THR A 68 0.61 13.12 -2.44
C THR A 68 -0.19 12.10 -1.61
N SER A 69 -1.02 12.61 -0.71
CA SER A 69 -1.95 11.81 0.07
C SER A 69 -2.89 11.03 -0.85
N LEU A 70 -3.14 9.76 -0.53
CA LEU A 70 -4.10 8.96 -1.28
C LEU A 70 -5.50 9.60 -1.17
N PRO A 71 -6.20 9.89 -2.28
CA PRO A 71 -7.60 10.29 -2.25
C PRO A 71 -8.55 9.09 -2.05
N ASP A 72 -9.87 9.30 -2.03
CA ASP A 72 -10.84 8.19 -2.05
C ASP A 72 -10.89 7.47 -3.40
N ALA A 73 -10.49 8.14 -4.49
CA ALA A 73 -10.45 7.58 -5.83
C ALA A 73 -9.48 6.39 -5.95
N THR A 74 -8.41 6.34 -5.13
CA THR A 74 -7.45 5.23 -5.02
C THR A 74 -8.14 3.86 -4.95
N TRP A 75 -9.24 3.76 -4.21
CA TRP A 75 -9.89 2.47 -3.95
C TRP A 75 -10.72 1.95 -5.11
N ALA A 76 -10.91 2.74 -6.17
CA ALA A 76 -11.62 2.30 -7.36
C ALA A 76 -10.77 1.39 -8.26
N THR A 77 -9.44 1.47 -8.13
CA THR A 77 -8.47 0.80 -8.99
C THR A 77 -7.50 -0.10 -8.20
N SER A 78 -7.35 0.13 -6.89
CA SER A 78 -6.55 -0.74 -6.02
C SER A 78 -7.21 -2.09 -5.78
N VAL A 79 -6.39 -3.13 -5.75
CA VAL A 79 -6.84 -4.52 -5.62
C VAL A 79 -6.10 -5.28 -4.52
N CYS A 80 -6.70 -6.37 -4.06
CA CYS A 80 -6.04 -7.37 -3.24
C CYS A 80 -6.42 -8.79 -3.68
N GLN A 81 -5.53 -9.74 -3.44
CA GLN A 81 -5.77 -11.17 -3.63
C GLN A 81 -5.20 -11.94 -2.45
N TRP A 82 -5.88 -13.01 -2.04
CA TRP A 82 -5.33 -13.90 -1.03
C TRP A 82 -4.29 -14.82 -1.67
N GLN A 83 -3.10 -14.83 -1.09
CA GLN A 83 -1.96 -15.64 -1.52
C GLN A 83 -1.55 -16.53 -0.36
N LEU A 84 -1.78 -17.84 -0.45
CA LEU A 84 -1.35 -18.89 0.50
C LEU A 84 -1.71 -18.59 1.99
N ASP A 85 -1.02 -17.66 2.64
CA ASP A 85 -1.11 -17.24 4.03
C ASP A 85 -1.20 -15.70 4.27
N TYR A 86 -1.24 -14.87 3.22
CA TYR A 86 -1.36 -13.40 3.31
C TYR A 86 -2.22 -12.81 2.19
N TRP A 87 -2.56 -11.53 2.29
CA TRP A 87 -3.11 -10.78 1.15
C TRP A 87 -2.00 -10.02 0.45
N GLU A 88 -1.85 -10.24 -0.84
CA GLU A 88 -1.13 -9.35 -1.73
C GLU A 88 -2.04 -8.17 -2.06
N VAL A 89 -1.55 -6.94 -1.85
CA VAL A 89 -2.33 -5.72 -2.03
C VAL A 89 -1.54 -4.73 -2.88
N LEU A 90 -2.17 -4.28 -3.96
CA LEU A 90 -1.64 -3.29 -4.89
C LEU A 90 -2.46 -2.01 -4.75
N VAL A 91 -1.80 -0.93 -4.34
CA VAL A 91 -2.42 0.37 -4.13
C VAL A 91 -1.80 1.38 -5.08
N ASP A 92 -2.63 1.97 -5.94
CA ASP A 92 -2.18 3.04 -6.83
C ASP A 92 -1.81 4.28 -6.02
N LEU A 93 -0.58 4.75 -6.21
CA LEU A 93 -0.10 5.98 -5.61
C LEU A 93 -0.55 7.19 -6.42
N PHE A 94 -0.63 8.32 -5.72
CA PHE A 94 -1.01 9.58 -6.34
C PHE A 94 0.16 10.54 -6.26
N THR A 95 0.32 11.37 -7.30
CA THR A 95 1.29 12.44 -7.36
C THR A 95 0.61 13.80 -7.50
N VAL A 96 1.31 14.85 -7.12
CA VAL A 96 0.83 16.24 -7.26
C VAL A 96 0.67 16.60 -8.73
N GLU A 97 1.56 16.08 -9.59
CA GLU A 97 1.70 16.47 -10.98
C GLU A 97 0.62 15.84 -11.89
N GLU A 98 0.25 14.58 -11.67
CA GLU A 98 -0.67 13.85 -12.57
C GLU A 98 -1.92 13.27 -11.90
N GLY A 99 -2.01 13.35 -10.56
CA GLY A 99 -3.08 12.69 -9.84
C GLY A 99 -2.78 11.19 -9.72
N CYS A 100 -3.62 10.33 -10.29
CA CYS A 100 -3.39 8.88 -10.22
C CYS A 100 -2.17 8.52 -11.07
N SER A 101 -1.11 8.05 -10.43
CA SER A 101 0.15 7.70 -11.09
C SER A 101 0.20 6.23 -11.47
N ASP A 102 1.17 5.86 -12.32
CA ASP A 102 1.47 4.45 -12.61
C ASP A 102 2.30 3.78 -11.49
N LEU A 103 2.66 4.51 -10.42
CA LEU A 103 3.33 3.93 -9.25
C LEU A 103 2.35 3.14 -8.40
N VAL A 104 2.76 1.93 -8.04
CA VAL A 104 2.02 1.03 -7.16
C VAL A 104 2.79 0.86 -5.85
N LEU A 105 2.08 1.01 -4.74
CA LEU A 105 2.48 0.53 -3.43
C LEU A 105 2.05 -0.93 -3.27
N HIS A 106 3.02 -1.83 -3.25
CA HIS A 106 2.81 -3.26 -3.09
C HIS A 106 3.02 -3.64 -1.62
N VAL A 107 1.96 -4.13 -0.97
CA VAL A 107 1.94 -4.51 0.45
C VAL A 107 1.48 -5.96 0.61
N HIS A 108 2.13 -6.69 1.49
CA HIS A 108 1.63 -7.96 2.02
C HIS A 108 0.97 -7.70 3.37
N ILE A 109 -0.26 -8.19 3.54
CA ILE A 109 -1.01 -8.07 4.79
C ILE A 109 -1.19 -9.45 5.40
N PHE A 110 -0.75 -9.63 6.64
CA PHE A 110 -0.84 -10.88 7.37
C PHE A 110 -1.94 -10.78 8.43
N GLU A 111 -2.77 -11.81 8.54
CA GLU A 111 -3.71 -11.92 9.65
C GLU A 111 -2.96 -12.28 10.94
N ARG A 112 -3.28 -11.61 12.04
CA ARG A 112 -2.79 -11.95 13.38
C ARG A 112 -3.92 -11.94 14.40
N SER A 113 -3.65 -12.45 15.60
CA SER A 113 -4.61 -12.41 16.69
C SER A 113 -5.02 -10.95 16.98
N GLY A 114 -6.28 -10.61 16.69
CA GLY A 114 -6.85 -9.29 16.97
C GLY A 114 -6.55 -8.20 15.93
N GLY A 115 -5.98 -8.51 14.76
CA GLY A 115 -5.72 -7.50 13.74
C GLY A 115 -4.91 -7.98 12.55
N PHE A 116 -4.12 -7.06 11.99
CA PHE A 116 -3.30 -7.30 10.81
C PHE A 116 -1.90 -6.72 11.00
N ASP A 117 -0.93 -7.32 10.33
CA ASP A 117 0.41 -6.77 10.17
C ASP A 117 0.63 -6.45 8.69
N PHE A 118 1.13 -5.25 8.42
CA PHE A 118 1.35 -4.73 7.09
C PHE A 118 2.84 -4.73 6.79
N LYS A 119 3.24 -5.33 5.67
CA LYS A 119 4.63 -5.34 5.22
C LYS A 119 4.69 -4.79 3.82
N VAL A 120 5.30 -3.61 3.67
CA VAL A 120 5.58 -3.08 2.33
C VAL A 120 6.61 -3.99 1.66
N HIS A 121 6.27 -4.50 0.48
CA HIS A 121 7.16 -5.30 -0.34
C HIS A 121 8.01 -4.39 -1.24
N PHE A 122 7.35 -3.54 -2.03
CA PHE A 122 8.04 -2.65 -2.97
C PHE A 122 7.16 -1.46 -3.40
N VAL A 123 7.79 -0.47 -4.05
CA VAL A 123 7.09 0.61 -4.77
C VAL A 123 7.67 0.69 -6.18
N TYR A 124 6.85 0.51 -7.21
CA TYR A 124 7.31 0.38 -8.60
C TYR A 124 6.21 0.69 -9.60
N VAL A 125 6.58 0.80 -10.87
CA VAL A 125 5.64 0.78 -12.00
C VAL A 125 5.56 -0.66 -12.52
N PRO A 126 4.38 -1.30 -12.52
CA PRO A 126 4.21 -2.72 -12.89
C PRO A 126 4.39 -3.03 -14.38
#